data_AF-A0A1X1QUV1-F1
#
_entry.id   AF-A0A1X1QUV1-F1
#
_cell.length_a   1.000
_cell.length_b   1.000
_cell.length_c   1.000
_cell.angle_alpha   90.00
_cell.angle_beta   90.00
_cell.angle_gamma   90.00
#
_symmetry.space_group_name_H-M   'P 1'
#
loop_
_entity.id
_entity.type
_entity.pdbx_description
1 polymer ?
#
loop_
_entity_poly.entity_id
_entity_poly.type
_entity_poly.pdbx_seq_one_letter_code
_entity_poly.pdbx_strand_id
1 'polypeptide(L)'
;MYGIFFTEQFRRVPMEQVPYDRLNRGTPRGSVMSLSESIKNDGQNLAMDFLDMRQVPRHIADEGPELIRKLKIVAERIFWMGPENLSIEPTGHLDDGLPSYRDRVATINTPDGPPLIS
;
A
#
# COMPACT_ATOMS: atom_id res chain seq x y z
N MET A 1 24.41 -21.83 -29.75
CA MET A 1 23.07 -21.85 -30.38
C MET A 1 22.41 -23.12 -29.86
N TYR A 2 21.53 -23.11 -28.85
CA TYR A 2 20.32 -22.33 -28.65
C TYR A 2 20.23 -21.78 -27.21
N GLY A 3 19.73 -20.55 -27.07
CA GLY A 3 19.28 -20.00 -25.79
C GLY A 3 17.80 -20.28 -25.57
N ILE A 4 17.39 -20.27 -24.30
CA ILE A 4 15.99 -20.03 -23.91
C ILE A 4 16.00 -19.35 -22.54
N PHE A 5 15.52 -18.10 -22.56
CA PHE A 5 15.28 -17.22 -21.44
C PHE A 5 14.10 -17.79 -20.65
N PHE A 6 14.32 -18.18 -19.39
CA PHE A 6 13.20 -18.47 -18.49
C PHE A 6 12.77 -17.14 -17.85
N THR A 7 11.71 -16.58 -18.42
CA THR A 7 11.01 -15.40 -17.90
C THR A 7 10.59 -15.63 -16.44
N GLU A 8 11.01 -14.77 -15.51
CA GLU A 8 10.41 -14.64 -14.19
C GLU A 8 8.97 -14.12 -14.33
N GLN A 9 8.05 -14.98 -14.77
CA GLN A 9 6.63 -14.67 -14.75
C GLN A 9 6.17 -14.65 -13.30
N PHE A 10 6.02 -13.43 -12.77
CA PHE A 10 5.24 -13.04 -11.59
C PHE A 10 4.67 -14.21 -10.77
N ARG A 11 5.49 -14.75 -9.87
CA ARG A 11 5.11 -15.88 -9.02
C ARG A 11 4.06 -15.43 -8.02
N ARG A 12 2.81 -15.90 -8.17
CA ARG A 12 1.77 -15.79 -7.13
C ARG A 12 2.26 -16.50 -5.87
N VAL A 13 2.10 -15.86 -4.71
CA VAL A 13 2.35 -16.48 -3.40
C VAL A 13 1.00 -16.97 -2.87
N PRO A 14 0.80 -18.29 -2.70
CA PRO A 14 -0.43 -18.80 -2.09
C PRO A 14 -0.63 -18.21 -0.69
N MET A 15 -1.87 -17.86 -0.32
CA MET A 15 -2.21 -17.29 1.00
C MET A 15 -1.71 -18.15 2.17
N GLU A 16 -1.64 -19.46 2.00
CA GLU A 16 -1.13 -20.41 3.01
C GLU A 16 0.35 -20.20 3.37
N GLN A 17 1.12 -19.55 2.48
CA GLN A 17 2.54 -19.22 2.70
C GLN A 17 2.74 -17.82 3.30
N VAL A 18 1.69 -17.01 3.38
CA VAL A 18 1.77 -15.70 4.04
C VAL A 18 1.68 -15.91 5.55
N PRO A 19 2.68 -15.46 6.34
CA PRO A 19 2.62 -15.56 7.79
C PRO A 19 1.36 -14.88 8.32
N TYR A 20 0.75 -15.49 9.35
CA TYR A 20 -0.39 -14.89 10.01
C TYR A 20 -0.01 -13.51 10.58
N ASP A 21 -0.82 -12.51 10.22
CA ASP A 21 -0.67 -11.14 10.68
C ASP A 21 -1.98 -10.66 11.32
N ARG A 22 -1.90 -10.26 12.59
CA ARG A 22 -3.05 -9.79 13.38
C ARG A 22 -3.66 -8.51 12.80
N LEU A 23 -2.87 -7.72 12.08
CA LEU A 23 -3.32 -6.50 11.42
C LEU A 23 -3.83 -6.73 9.99
N ASN A 24 -3.90 -7.99 9.55
CA ASN A 24 -4.40 -8.40 8.23
C ASN A 24 -3.66 -7.72 7.05
N ARG A 25 -2.35 -7.46 7.19
CA ARG A 25 -1.53 -6.83 6.14
C ARG A 25 -0.97 -7.82 5.12
N GLY A 26 -1.48 -9.06 5.11
CA GLY A 26 -1.04 -10.12 4.20
C GLY A 26 -1.42 -9.88 2.73
N THR A 27 -2.35 -8.95 2.47
CA THR A 27 -2.77 -8.56 1.11
C THR A 27 -2.90 -7.04 1.04
N PRO A 28 -2.76 -6.42 -0.15
CA PRO A 28 -2.99 -5.00 -0.32
C PRO A 28 -4.39 -4.56 0.14
N ARG A 29 -5.42 -5.32 -0.22
CA ARG A 29 -6.81 -5.04 0.21
C ARG A 29 -6.95 -5.12 1.72
N GLY A 30 -6.46 -6.20 2.34
CA GLY A 30 -6.53 -6.38 3.80
C GLY A 30 -5.82 -5.25 4.54
N SER A 31 -4.63 -4.87 4.09
CA SER A 31 -3.85 -3.76 4.67
C SER A 31 -4.63 -2.44 4.65
N VAL A 32 -5.22 -2.08 3.51
CA VAL A 32 -5.93 -0.79 3.36
C VAL A 32 -7.25 -0.79 4.12
N MET A 33 -7.98 -1.90 4.13
CA MET A 33 -9.20 -2.02 4.93
C MET A 33 -8.91 -1.86 6.42
N SER A 34 -7.91 -2.57 6.94
CA SER A 34 -7.54 -2.51 8.35
C SER A 34 -6.90 -1.17 8.74
N LEU A 35 -6.14 -0.51 7.86
CA LEU A 35 -5.71 0.87 8.06
C LEU A 35 -6.91 1.84 8.17
N SER A 36 -7.87 1.72 7.25
CA SER A 36 -9.08 2.57 7.25
C SER A 36 -9.89 2.40 8.53
N GLU A 37 -10.01 1.16 9.01
CA GLU A 37 -10.66 0.85 10.29
C GLU A 37 -9.87 1.42 11.48
N SER A 38 -8.55 1.24 11.49
CA SER A 38 -7.66 1.76 12.56
C SER A 38 -7.74 3.29 12.68
N ILE A 39 -7.75 4.00 11.54
CA ILE A 39 -7.90 5.46 11.50
C ILE A 39 -9.25 5.92 12.07
N LYS A 40 -10.31 5.10 11.94
CA LYS A 40 -11.66 5.42 12.42
C LYS A 40 -11.85 5.11 13.90
N ASN A 41 -11.37 3.97 14.36
CA ASN A 41 -11.73 3.40 15.66
C ASN A 41 -10.66 3.61 16.75
N ASP A 42 -9.40 3.38 16.43
CA ASP A 42 -8.30 3.29 17.42
C ASP A 42 -7.38 4.51 17.42
N GLY A 43 -7.55 5.40 16.43
CA GLY A 43 -6.80 6.64 16.32
C GLY A 43 -5.42 6.48 15.68
N GLN A 44 -4.54 7.45 15.91
CA GLN A 44 -3.29 7.60 15.15
C GLN A 44 -2.25 6.50 15.46
N ASN A 45 -2.26 5.93 16.67
CA ASN A 45 -1.21 5.02 17.12
C ASN A 45 -1.23 3.67 16.39
N LEU A 46 -2.39 3.00 16.31
CA LEU A 46 -2.49 1.72 15.59
C LEU A 46 -2.28 1.89 14.08
N ALA A 47 -2.74 3.02 13.54
CA ALA A 47 -2.59 3.34 12.12
C ALA A 47 -1.11 3.51 11.70
N MET A 48 -0.21 3.86 12.63
CA MET A 48 1.23 3.92 12.35
C MET A 48 1.82 2.55 12.01
N ASP A 49 1.26 1.45 12.51
CA ASP A 49 1.75 0.08 12.22
C ASP A 49 1.51 -0.36 10.75
N PHE A 50 0.77 0.45 9.99
CA PHE A 50 0.52 0.23 8.56
C PHE A 50 1.42 1.09 7.66
N LEU A 51 2.20 2.03 8.21
CA LEU A 51 3.05 2.91 7.42
C LEU A 51 4.50 2.40 7.36
N ASP A 52 5.02 2.22 6.14
CA ASP A 52 6.45 2.00 5.94
C ASP A 52 7.22 3.33 6.00
N MET A 53 7.70 3.66 7.20
CA MET A 53 8.42 4.91 7.46
C MET A 53 9.90 4.86 7.07
N ARG A 54 10.44 3.73 6.60
CA ARG A 54 11.88 3.55 6.35
C ARG A 54 12.42 4.46 5.25
N GLN A 55 11.57 4.84 4.30
CA GLN A 55 11.91 5.71 3.17
C GLN A 55 11.43 7.16 3.36
N VAL A 56 10.85 7.48 4.52
CA VAL A 56 10.36 8.83 4.82
C VAL A 56 11.51 9.65 5.43
N PRO A 57 11.76 10.89 4.98
CA PRO A 57 12.77 11.76 5.60
C PRO A 57 12.52 11.90 7.09
N ARG A 58 13.59 11.79 7.91
CA ARG A 58 13.48 11.74 9.39
C ARG A 58 12.63 12.86 9.98
N HIS A 59 12.82 14.10 9.51
CA HIS A 59 12.06 15.26 10.00
C HIS A 59 10.55 15.15 9.76
N ILE A 60 10.11 14.40 8.74
CA ILE A 60 8.69 14.07 8.49
C ILE A 60 8.27 12.86 9.31
N ALA A 61 9.15 11.86 9.44
CA ALA A 61 8.86 10.65 10.22
C ALA A 61 8.63 10.96 11.71
N ASP A 62 9.35 11.96 12.24
CA ASP A 62 9.19 12.44 13.61
C ASP A 62 7.80 13.09 13.87
N GLU A 63 7.06 13.45 12.82
CA GLU A 63 5.68 13.94 12.92
C GLU A 63 4.66 12.82 13.17
N GLY A 64 5.04 11.54 13.02
CA GLY A 64 4.25 10.32 13.28
C GLY A 64 2.72 10.49 13.27
N PRO A 65 2.07 10.73 14.43
CA PRO A 65 0.61 10.89 14.52
C PRO A 65 0.02 11.97 13.59
N GLU A 66 0.72 13.10 13.41
CA GLU A 66 0.29 14.15 12.49
C GLU A 66 0.34 13.70 11.03
N LEU A 67 1.25 12.78 10.67
CA LEU A 67 1.27 12.19 9.33
C LEU A 67 0.00 11.36 9.07
N ILE A 68 -0.46 10.59 10.06
CA ILE A 68 -1.74 9.86 9.97
C ILE A 68 -2.92 10.83 9.84
N ARG A 69 -2.90 11.94 10.57
CA ARG A 69 -3.94 12.98 10.43
C ARG A 69 -3.98 13.55 9.02
N LYS A 70 -2.81 13.89 8.45
CA LYS A 70 -2.69 14.39 7.07
C LYS A 70 -3.15 13.34 6.06
N LEU A 71 -2.74 12.08 6.25
CA LEU A 71 -3.16 10.96 5.42
C LEU A 71 -4.67 10.78 5.44
N LYS A 72 -5.32 10.85 6.62
CA LYS A 72 -6.79 10.79 6.75
C LYS A 72 -7.47 11.86 5.90
N ILE A 73 -7.02 13.12 5.99
CA ILE A 73 -7.59 14.24 5.23
C ILE A 73 -7.46 14.02 3.72
N VAL A 74 -6.30 13.53 3.27
CA VAL A 74 -6.07 13.23 1.85
C VAL A 74 -6.95 12.06 1.43
N ALA A 75 -6.94 10.97 2.20
CA ALA A 75 -7.71 9.75 1.98
C ALA A 75 -9.21 10.05 1.80
N GLU A 76 -9.81 10.84 2.68
CA GLU A 76 -11.22 11.26 2.59
C GLU A 76 -11.58 11.96 1.28
N ARG A 77 -10.60 12.58 0.60
CA ARG A 77 -10.80 13.26 -0.69
C ARG A 77 -10.55 12.37 -1.90
N ILE A 78 -9.76 11.32 -1.77
CA ILE A 78 -9.25 10.51 -2.90
C ILE A 78 -9.84 9.09 -2.96
N PHE A 79 -10.43 8.58 -1.88
CA PHE A 79 -10.93 7.20 -1.78
C PHE A 79 -12.22 6.92 -2.58
N TRP A 80 -12.43 7.61 -3.71
CA TRP A 80 -13.56 7.34 -4.61
C TRP A 80 -13.50 5.97 -5.27
N MET A 81 -12.32 5.31 -5.31
CA MET A 81 -12.14 4.01 -5.95
C MET A 81 -12.29 2.80 -5.00
N GLY A 82 -12.45 3.02 -3.69
CA GLY A 82 -12.73 1.95 -2.72
C GLY A 82 -11.69 0.81 -2.61
N PRO A 83 -11.66 0.07 -1.50
CA PRO A 83 -10.74 -1.06 -1.31
C PRO A 83 -11.05 -2.26 -2.24
N GLU A 84 -12.21 -2.30 -2.89
CA GLU A 84 -12.63 -3.36 -3.81
C GLU A 84 -11.74 -3.48 -5.05
N ASN A 85 -11.06 -2.41 -5.45
CA ASN A 85 -10.14 -2.39 -6.58
C ASN A 85 -8.71 -2.82 -6.20
N LEU A 86 -8.45 -3.13 -4.92
CA LEU A 86 -7.17 -3.66 -4.46
C LEU A 86 -7.14 -5.18 -4.55
N SER A 87 -5.95 -5.73 -4.79
CA SER A 87 -5.75 -7.16 -4.89
C SER A 87 -5.98 -7.86 -3.55
N ILE A 88 -6.61 -9.03 -3.61
CA ILE A 88 -6.67 -10.00 -2.52
C ILE A 88 -5.49 -10.98 -2.55
N GLU A 89 -4.62 -10.85 -3.54
CA GLU A 89 -3.40 -11.65 -3.62
C GLU A 89 -2.26 -10.91 -2.92
N PRO A 90 -1.38 -11.61 -2.18
CA PRO A 90 -0.23 -11.01 -1.51
C PRO A 90 0.71 -10.25 -2.45
N THR A 91 0.70 -10.65 -3.73
CA THR A 91 1.57 -10.10 -4.76
C THR A 91 1.07 -8.82 -5.41
N GLY A 92 -0.12 -8.33 -5.03
CA GLY A 92 -0.76 -7.22 -5.73
C GLY A 92 -1.31 -7.61 -7.11
N HIS A 93 -1.68 -6.61 -7.90
CA HIS A 93 -1.92 -6.79 -9.33
C HIS A 93 -0.57 -6.96 -10.04
N LEU A 94 -0.52 -7.87 -11.00
CA LEU A 94 0.72 -8.22 -11.70
C LEU A 94 0.77 -7.63 -13.12
N ASP A 95 -0.36 -7.11 -13.59
CA ASP A 95 -0.62 -6.57 -14.91
C ASP A 95 -0.60 -5.03 -14.95
N ASP A 96 -0.25 -4.37 -13.85
CA ASP A 96 -0.21 -2.91 -13.72
C ASP A 96 1.21 -2.29 -13.87
N GLY A 97 2.21 -3.15 -14.10
CA GLY A 97 3.62 -2.76 -14.24
C GLY A 97 4.31 -2.40 -12.93
N LEU A 98 3.68 -2.63 -11.77
CA LEU A 98 4.31 -2.47 -10.47
C LEU A 98 5.11 -3.72 -10.08
N PRO A 99 6.11 -3.59 -9.19
CA PRO A 99 6.76 -4.76 -8.58
C PRO A 99 5.75 -5.67 -7.89
N SER A 100 6.00 -6.98 -7.88
CA SER A 100 5.10 -8.04 -7.36
C SER A 100 4.88 -8.06 -5.84
N TYR A 101 5.15 -6.94 -5.17
CA TYR A 101 4.95 -6.70 -3.74
C TYR A 101 4.28 -5.33 -3.51
N ARG A 102 3.72 -4.73 -4.57
CA ARG A 102 3.05 -3.43 -4.56
C ARG A 102 1.72 -3.54 -5.28
N ASP A 103 0.82 -2.64 -4.91
CA ASP A 103 -0.45 -2.45 -5.58
C ASP A 103 -0.77 -0.94 -5.58
N ARG A 104 -1.60 -0.50 -6.52
CA ARG A 104 -1.97 0.91 -6.65
C ARG A 104 -3.21 1.20 -5.82
N VAL A 105 -3.03 1.94 -4.72
CA VAL A 105 -4.14 2.34 -3.85
C VAL A 105 -4.95 3.50 -4.42
N ALA A 106 -4.28 4.54 -4.92
CA ALA A 106 -4.92 5.71 -5.49
C ALA A 106 -3.96 6.46 -6.41
N THR A 107 -4.52 7.29 -7.28
CA THR A 107 -3.78 8.28 -8.07
C THR A 107 -4.26 9.66 -7.66
N ILE A 108 -3.33 10.54 -7.28
CA ILE A 108 -3.63 11.92 -6.93
C ILE A 108 -3.16 12.81 -8.08
N ASN A 109 -4.11 13.49 -8.73
CA ASN A 109 -3.79 14.49 -9.73
C ASN A 109 -3.60 15.84 -9.03
N THR A 110 -2.37 16.33 -9.02
CA THR A 110 -2.06 17.69 -8.57
C THR A 110 -2.11 18.67 -9.74
N PRO A 111 -2.47 19.95 -9.51
CA PRO A 111 -2.51 20.96 -10.58
C PRO A 111 -1.19 21.09 -11.36
N ASP A 112 -0.06 20.82 -10.69
CA ASP A 112 1.29 20.90 -11.25
C ASP A 112 1.71 19.62 -12.03
N GLY A 113 0.78 18.69 -12.28
CA GLY A 113 1.09 17.35 -12.79
C GLY A 113 1.58 16.40 -11.69
N PRO A 114 1.82 15.11 -11.98
CA PRO A 114 2.23 14.14 -10.97
C PRO A 114 3.52 14.59 -10.27
N PRO A 115 3.65 14.44 -8.94
CA PRO A 115 4.85 14.85 -8.23
C PRO A 115 6.06 14.14 -8.83
N LEU A 116 7.05 14.93 -9.26
CA LEU A 116 8.33 14.41 -9.73
C LEU A 116 9.02 13.75 -8.53
N ILE A 117 9.00 12.43 -8.49
CA ILE A 117 9.86 11.63 -7.63
C ILE A 117 11.22 11.53 -8.32
N SER A 118 12.14 12.42 -7.92
CA SER A 118 13.57 12.36 -8.31
C SER A 118 14.33 11.35 -7.47
#